data_AF-A0A920G7W1-F1
#
_entry.id   AF-A0A920G7W1-F1
#
_cell.length_a   1.000
_cell.length_b   1.000
_cell.length_c   1.000
_cell.angle_alpha   90.00
_cell.angle_beta   90.00
_cell.angle_gamma   90.00
#
_symmetry.space_group_name_H-M   'P 1'
#
loop_
_entity.id
_entity.type
_entity.pdbx_description
1 polymer ?
#
loop_
_entity_poly.entity_id
_entity_poly.type
_entity_poly.pdbx_seq_one_letter_code
_entity_poly.pdbx_strand_id
1 'polypeptide(L)' 'MSGNAFGKIFKIMTFGESHGTAMGCILDGCPPEIEISEEDIQLELDRRKPGQSDVTTQRQEDDAVQILSGVLKEKPLGHQ' A
#
# COMPACT_ATOMS: atom_id res chain seq x y z
N MET A 1 -9.86 -20.36 -8.19
CA MET A 1 -9.87 -19.08 -7.45
C MET A 1 -9.69 -17.96 -8.45
N SER A 2 -10.75 -17.21 -8.74
CA SER A 2 -10.79 -16.10 -9.69
C SER A 2 -11.53 -14.96 -9.01
N GLY A 3 -10.82 -13.91 -8.62
CA GLY A 3 -11.40 -12.82 -7.81
C GLY A 3 -10.38 -11.91 -7.14
N ASN A 4 -9.08 -12.07 -7.43
CA ASN A 4 -8.03 -11.22 -6.91
C ASN A 4 -7.81 -9.95 -7.74
N ALA A 5 -8.57 -9.76 -8.83
CA ALA A 5 -8.46 -8.60 -9.71
C ALA A 5 -9.76 -7.78 -9.70
N PHE A 6 -9.64 -6.46 -9.54
CA PHE A 6 -10.74 -5.51 -9.59
C PHE A 6 -10.41 -4.35 -10.54
N GLY A 7 -11.38 -3.90 -11.33
CA GLY A 7 -11.23 -2.76 -12.25
C GLY A 7 -10.88 -3.14 -13.69
N LYS A 8 -10.88 -2.13 -14.58
CA LYS A 8 -10.65 -2.29 -16.03
C LYS A 8 -9.54 -1.40 -16.57
N ILE A 9 -9.65 -0.08 -16.36
CA ILE A 9 -8.63 0.91 -16.74
C ILE A 9 -7.65 1.07 -15.59
N PHE A 10 -8.14 1.53 -14.44
CA PHE A 10 -7.43 1.41 -13.16
C PHE A 10 -7.73 0.03 -12.59
N LYS A 11 -6.71 -0.82 -12.49
CA LYS A 11 -6.85 -2.22 -12.09
C LYS A 11 -6.02 -2.50 -10.86
N ILE A 12 -6.62 -3.20 -9.91
CA ILE A 12 -6.01 -3.64 -8.66
C ILE A 12 -5.94 -5.16 -8.70
N MET A 13 -4.76 -5.72 -8.45
CA MET A 13 -4.57 -7.16 -8.32
C MET A 13 -3.92 -7.49 -6.97
N THR A 14 -4.57 -8.26 -6.12
CA THR A 14 -4.03 -8.65 -4.81
C THR A 14 -3.38 -10.03 -4.85
N PHE A 15 -2.45 -10.26 -3.93
CA PHE A 15 -1.81 -11.56 -3.70
C PHE A 15 -1.34 -11.71 -2.25
N GLY A 16 -1.00 -12.93 -1.88
CA GLY A 16 -0.55 -13.29 -0.53
C GLY A 16 -1.66 -13.87 0.33
N GLU A 17 -1.26 -14.36 1.49
CA GLU A 17 -2.12 -15.03 2.47
C GLU A 17 -1.89 -14.39 3.84
N SER A 18 -2.90 -14.40 4.71
CA SER A 18 -2.83 -13.79 6.05
C SER A 18 -1.77 -14.41 6.96
N HIS A 19 -1.33 -15.64 6.67
CA HIS A 19 -0.26 -16.34 7.38
C HIS A 19 0.99 -16.53 6.50
N GLY A 20 1.01 -15.94 5.31
CA GLY A 20 2.17 -15.96 4.42
C GLY A 20 3.22 -14.94 4.84
N THR A 21 4.38 -14.97 4.17
CA THR A 21 5.48 -14.04 4.43
C THR A 21 5.09 -12.58 4.16
N ALA A 22 4.21 -12.33 3.20
CA ALA A 22 3.74 -11.01 2.85
C ALA A 22 2.35 -11.07 2.18
N MET A 23 1.58 -9.99 2.34
CA MET A 23 0.44 -9.66 1.49
C MET A 23 0.77 -8.43 0.66
N GLY A 24 0.23 -8.37 -0.56
CA GLY A 24 0.54 -7.28 -1.46
C GLY A 24 -0.52 -7.06 -2.53
N CYS A 25 -0.34 -5.97 -3.27
CA CYS A 25 -1.15 -5.69 -4.44
C CYS A 25 -0.33 -5.03 -5.54
N ILE A 26 -0.81 -5.15 -6.77
CA ILE A 26 -0.32 -4.49 -7.97
C ILE A 26 -1.42 -3.53 -8.41
N LEU A 27 -1.03 -2.27 -8.62
CA LEU A 27 -1.87 -1.24 -9.20
C LEU A 27 -1.43 -0.98 -10.64
N ASP A 28 -2.36 -1.06 -11.58
CA ASP A 28 -2.14 -0.85 -13.01
C ASP A 28 -3.09 0.24 -13.52
N GLY A 29 -2.64 0.99 -14.53
CA GLY A 29 -3.36 2.14 -15.08
C GLY A 29 -3.37 3.38 -14.18
N CYS A 30 -2.42 3.50 -13.25
CA CYS A 30 -2.20 4.73 -12.51
C CYS A 30 -1.62 5.82 -13.44
N PRO A 31 -2.21 7.03 -13.49
CA PRO A 31 -1.61 8.14 -14.23
C PRO A 31 -0.19 8.45 -13.74
N PRO A 32 0.73 8.87 -14.63
CA PRO A 32 2.04 9.38 -14.22
C PRO A 32 1.92 10.69 -13.43
N GLU A 33 3.02 11.12 -12.80
CA GLU A 33 3.13 12.40 -12.07
C GLU A 33 2.23 12.53 -10.83
N ILE A 34 1.72 11.41 -10.32
CA ILE A 34 1.07 11.36 -9.00
C ILE A 34 2.16 11.14 -7.96
N GLU A 35 2.33 12.15 -7.10
CA GLU A 35 3.15 12.01 -5.89
C GLU A 35 2.49 10.99 -4.95
N ILE A 36 3.23 9.92 -4.65
CA ILE A 36 2.81 8.90 -3.70
C ILE A 36 4.04 8.36 -2.99
N SER A 37 3.96 8.25 -1.67
CA SER A 37 5.01 7.67 -0.85
C SER A 37 4.50 6.53 0.03
N GLU A 38 5.43 5.81 0.66
CA GLU A 38 5.09 4.76 1.63
C GLU A 38 4.37 5.35 2.86
N GLU A 39 4.74 6.57 3.27
CA GLU A 39 4.11 7.27 4.39
C GLU A 39 2.63 7.58 4.14
N ASP A 40 2.27 7.98 2.91
CA ASP A 40 0.88 8.22 2.52
C ASP A 40 0.01 6.96 2.70
N ILE A 41 0.55 5.81 2.31
CA ILE A 41 -0.16 4.52 2.40
C ILE A 41 -0.14 4.02 3.85
N GLN A 42 0.96 4.18 4.57
CA GLN A 42 1.10 3.76 5.95
C GLN A 42 0.10 4.48 6.86
N LEU A 43 -0.14 5.78 6.63
CA LEU A 43 -1.16 6.53 7.35
C LEU A 43 -2.55 5.89 7.21
N GLU A 44 -2.93 5.50 6.00
CA GLU A 44 -4.21 4.84 5.75
C GLU A 44 -4.28 3.40 6.30
N LEU A 45 -3.16 2.68 6.34
CA LEU A 45 -3.07 1.39 7.01
C LEU A 45 -3.25 1.55 8.53
N ASP A 46 -2.54 2.49 9.14
CA ASP A 46 -2.59 2.74 10.58
C ASP A 46 -3.99 3.18 11.02
N ARG A 47 -4.70 3.98 10.21
CA ARG A 47 -6.11 4.33 10.44
C ARG A 47 -7.04 3.12 10.48
N ARG A 48 -6.70 2.02 9.80
CA ARG A 48 -7.50 0.79 9.78
C ARG A 48 -7.14 -0.16 10.93
N LYS A 49 -6.00 0.03 11.60
CA LYS A 49 -5.55 -0.86 12.68
C LYS A 49 -6.56 -0.85 13.83
N PRO A 50 -7.04 -2.01 14.30
CA PRO A 50 -7.75 -2.11 15.56
C PRO A 50 -6.79 -1.75 16.71
N GLY A 51 -7.30 -1.18 17.80
CA GLY A 51 -6.48 -0.72 18.94
C GLY A 51 -6.42 0.80 19.10
N GLN A 52 -7.00 1.58 18.17
CA GLN A 52 -7.06 3.05 18.26
C GLN A 52 -8.09 3.58 19.26
N SER A 53 -8.92 2.73 19.86
CA SER A 53 -9.89 3.11 20.87
C SER A 53 -9.95 2.09 22.00
N ASP A 54 -10.38 2.54 23.19
CA ASP A 54 -10.48 1.71 24.41
C ASP A 54 -11.41 0.49 24.27
N VAL A 55 -12.18 0.41 23.19
CA VAL A 55 -13.15 -0.67 22.90
C VAL A 55 -12.57 -1.75 21.98
N THR A 56 -11.37 -1.55 21.43
CA THR A 56 -10.76 -2.43 20.43
C THR A 56 -9.65 -3.31 21.03
N THR A 57 -9.41 -4.48 20.43
CA THR A 57 -8.41 -5.44 20.91
C THR A 57 -6.99 -4.86 20.83
N GLN A 58 -6.13 -5.18 21.80
CA GLN A 58 -4.73 -4.68 21.90
C GLN A 58 -3.76 -5.25 20.84
N ARG A 59 -4.25 -5.74 19.69
CA ARG A 59 -3.36 -6.31 18.67
C ARG A 59 -2.59 -5.17 18.01
N GLN A 60 -1.28 -5.11 18.26
CA GLN A 60 -0.37 -4.27 17.50
C GLN A 60 0.00 -5.03 16.23
N GLU A 61 -0.53 -4.58 15.09
CA GLU A 61 -0.08 -5.05 13.79
C GLU A 61 1.03 -4.10 13.32
N ASP A 62 2.27 -4.59 13.30
CA ASP A 62 3.46 -3.86 12.84
C ASP A 62 3.55 -3.80 11.31
N ASP A 63 2.39 -3.91 10.63
CA ASP A 63 2.31 -3.94 9.18
C ASP A 63 2.92 -2.65 8.63
N ALA A 64 4.03 -2.83 7.92
CA ALA A 64 4.76 -1.80 7.21
C ALA A 64 4.56 -1.97 5.71
N VAL A 65 4.15 -0.91 5.02
CA VAL A 65 4.04 -0.91 3.57
C VAL A 65 5.40 -0.69 2.91
N GLN A 66 5.61 -1.36 1.78
CA GLN A 66 6.76 -1.13 0.92
C GLN A 66 6.31 -0.98 -0.54
N ILE A 67 6.81 0.05 -1.22
CA ILE A 67 6.58 0.26 -2.65
C ILE A 67 7.77 -0.32 -3.42
N LEU A 68 7.52 -1.41 -4.16
CA LEU A 68 8.58 -2.13 -4.88
C LEU A 68 8.88 -1.55 -6.28
N SER A 69 7.93 -0.82 -6.88
CA SER A 69 8.03 -0.30 -8.25
C SER A 69 6.96 0.77 -8.51
N GLY A 70 7.08 1.47 -9.65
CA GLY A 70 6.06 2.41 -10.16
C GLY A 70 6.18 3.83 -9.61
N VAL A 71 7.04 4.06 -8.63
CA VAL A 71 7.32 5.38 -8.06
C VAL A 71 8.78 5.73 -8.33
N LEU A 72 9.00 6.88 -8.94
CA LEU A 72 10.33 7.49 -9.05
C LEU A 72 10.39 8.59 -7.99
N LYS A 73 11.33 8.51 -7.04
CA LYS A 73 11.66 9.69 -6.24
C LYS A 73 12.24 10.73 -7.19
N GLU A 74 11.55 11.84 -7.41
CA GLU A 74 12.17 13.00 -8.03
C GLU A 74 13.41 13.32 -7.20
N LYS A 75 14.60 13.18 -7.80
CA LYS A 75 15.80 13.72 -7.18
C LYS A 75 15.57 15.22 -7.06
N PRO A 76 15.70 15.84 -5.87
CA PRO A 76 15.81 17.29 -5.84
C PRO A 76 16.99 17.64 -6.75
N LEU A 77 16.72 18.43 -7.79
CA LEU A 77 17.69 18.91 -8.76
C LEU A 77 18.76 19.72 -8.01
N GLY A 78 19.80 19.03 -7.54
CA GLY A 78 21.07 19.65 -7.24
C GLY A 78 21.73 20.00 -8.56
N HIS A 79 21.52 21.24 -9.02
CA HIS A 79 22.42 21.84 -9.99
C HIS A 79 23.85 21.76 -9.43
N GLN A 80 24.72 21.01 -10.11
CA GLN A 80 26.17 21.15 -10.02
C GLN A 80 26.65 21.90 -11.27
#